data_AF-A0A7H8NBC8-F1
#
_entry.id   AF-A0A7H8NBC8-F1
#
_cell.length_a   1.000
_cell.length_b   1.000
_cell.length_c   1.000
_cell.angle_alpha   90.00
_cell.angle_beta   90.00
_cell.angle_gamma   90.00
#
_symmetry.space_group_name_H-M   'P 1'
#
loop_
_entity.id
_entity.type
_entity.pdbx_description
1 polymer ?
#
loop_
_entity_poly.entity_id
_entity_poly.type
_entity_poly.pdbx_seq_one_letter_code
_entity_poly.pdbx_strand_id
1 'polypeptide(L)'
;MYIYPHPIPDELRSLHGLVQVVEWPVRVSLRESKIRVLDALCEWQVMRGIAYVTALANAAAPIHLIRDLSACPRPQAIREGAHSELVCRLRNAAHGAPVDVLNEILRTSARLLSGAPYSVFAVAAGLAADSGPELREGIERSAALSVQWSATPEIQASLSAAASVNGFAGAWVEWAKGDAADRAKGVGIGSHPAHALPAAEDLPEWLRPFLAAVLVTQADST
;
A
#
# COMPACT_ATOMS: atom_id res chain seq x y z
N MET A 1 -13.87 15.45 1.69
CA MET A 1 -13.17 16.07 0.54
C MET A 1 -12.99 14.97 -0.49
N TYR A 2 -13.49 15.14 -1.71
CA TYR A 2 -13.31 14.17 -2.78
C TYR A 2 -11.97 14.48 -3.46
N ILE A 3 -11.10 13.48 -3.58
CA ILE A 3 -9.84 13.62 -4.31
C ILE A 3 -10.21 13.50 -5.80
N TYR A 4 -10.19 14.62 -6.53
CA TYR A 4 -10.54 14.64 -7.95
C TYR A 4 -9.45 13.96 -8.79
N PRO A 5 -9.74 12.85 -9.50
CA PRO A 5 -8.72 12.24 -10.33
C PRO A 5 -8.68 12.87 -11.72
N HIS A 6 -7.45 13.04 -12.22
CA HIS A 6 -7.22 13.14 -13.66
C HIS A 6 -7.42 11.77 -14.34
N PRO A 7 -7.66 11.73 -15.67
CA PRO A 7 -7.66 10.48 -16.43
C PRO A 7 -6.34 9.72 -16.21
N ILE A 8 -6.43 8.42 -15.95
CA ILE A 8 -5.24 7.57 -15.76
C ILE A 8 -4.49 7.45 -17.09
N PRO A 9 -3.20 7.83 -17.19
CA PRO A 9 -2.37 7.56 -18.37
C PRO A 9 -2.31 6.07 -18.72
N ASP A 10 -2.24 5.74 -20.01
CA ASP A 10 -2.27 4.35 -20.48
C ASP A 10 -1.10 3.51 -19.94
N GLU A 11 0.07 4.12 -19.80
CA GLU A 11 1.27 3.50 -19.24
C GLU A 11 1.05 3.07 -17.79
N LEU A 12 0.39 3.90 -16.98
CA LEU A 12 0.05 3.57 -15.60
C LEU A 12 -1.07 2.52 -15.53
N ARG A 13 -2.04 2.58 -16.44
CA ARG A 13 -3.10 1.57 -16.52
C ARG A 13 -2.55 0.17 -16.80
N SER A 14 -1.51 0.07 -17.63
CA SER A 14 -0.83 -1.20 -17.92
C SER A 14 -0.11 -1.82 -16.71
N LEU A 15 0.23 -1.01 -15.70
CA LEU A 15 0.93 -1.44 -14.49
C LEU A 15 -0.02 -1.90 -13.38
N HIS A 16 -1.34 -1.71 -13.50
CA HIS A 16 -2.30 -1.98 -12.43
C HIS A 16 -2.16 -3.37 -11.80
N GLY A 17 -2.09 -4.41 -12.66
CA GLY A 17 -1.89 -5.79 -12.19
C GLY A 17 -0.58 -5.94 -11.44
N LEU A 18 0.51 -5.35 -11.94
CA LEU A 18 1.80 -5.41 -11.25
C LEU A 18 1.75 -4.68 -9.91
N VAL A 19 1.14 -3.49 -9.83
CA VAL A 19 1.10 -2.68 -8.60
C VAL A 19 0.32 -3.39 -7.49
N GLN A 20 -0.65 -4.22 -7.83
CA GLN A 20 -1.38 -5.06 -6.88
C GLN A 20 -0.68 -6.40 -6.62
N VAL A 21 -0.09 -7.01 -7.66
CA VAL A 21 0.56 -8.33 -7.64
C VAL A 21 1.98 -8.21 -7.09
N VAL A 22 2.16 -8.68 -5.86
CA VAL A 22 3.49 -8.95 -5.28
C VAL A 22 3.52 -10.40 -4.86
N GLU A 23 4.56 -11.13 -5.26
CA GLU A 23 4.79 -12.46 -4.72
C GLU A 23 5.28 -12.38 -3.27
N TRP A 24 4.36 -12.56 -2.34
CA TRP A 24 4.69 -12.71 -0.93
C TRP A 24 5.26 -14.12 -0.67
N PRO A 25 6.27 -14.25 0.20
CA PRO A 25 6.89 -15.55 0.48
C PRO A 25 5.86 -16.54 1.08
N VAL A 26 5.64 -17.66 0.37
CA VAL A 26 4.60 -18.67 0.68
C VAL A 26 4.92 -19.51 1.92
N ARG A 27 6.20 -19.66 2.29
CA ARG A 27 6.62 -20.57 3.38
C ARG A 27 7.55 -19.89 4.38
N VAL A 28 6.99 -19.54 5.53
CA VAL A 28 7.67 -18.76 6.55
C VAL A 28 7.70 -19.51 7.88
N SER A 29 8.72 -20.34 8.10
CA SER A 29 9.14 -20.72 9.46
C SER A 29 9.49 -19.44 10.26
N LEU A 30 9.04 -19.33 11.51
CA LEU A 30 9.12 -18.17 12.43
C LEU A 30 10.54 -17.72 12.83
N ARG A 31 11.44 -17.49 11.87
CA ARG A 31 12.78 -16.95 12.15
C ARG A 31 12.75 -15.44 11.96
N GLU A 32 13.32 -14.69 12.89
CA GLU A 32 13.45 -13.22 12.87
C GLU A 32 13.97 -12.64 11.52
N SER A 33 14.87 -13.36 10.85
CA SER A 33 15.33 -13.04 9.49
C SER A 33 14.21 -12.89 8.44
N LYS A 34 13.07 -13.56 8.63
CA LYS A 34 11.93 -13.55 7.71
C LYS A 34 10.95 -12.42 8.01
N ILE A 35 10.80 -12.02 9.27
CA ILE A 35 10.02 -10.82 9.67
C ILE A 35 10.65 -9.59 9.01
N ARG A 36 11.99 -9.46 9.06
CA ARG A 36 12.70 -8.38 8.37
C ARG A 36 12.50 -8.37 6.86
N VAL A 37 12.48 -9.54 6.22
CA VAL A 37 12.18 -9.62 4.79
C VAL A 37 10.74 -9.20 4.50
N LEU A 38 9.79 -9.61 5.34
CA LEU A 38 8.40 -9.26 5.19
C LEU A 38 8.18 -7.75 5.38
N ASP A 39 8.81 -7.15 6.39
CA ASP A 39 8.75 -5.71 6.65
C ASP A 39 9.31 -4.90 5.48
N ALA A 40 10.47 -5.31 4.94
CA ALA A 40 11.06 -4.69 3.77
C ALA A 40 10.18 -4.83 2.50
N LEU A 41 9.48 -5.97 2.33
CA LEU A 41 8.51 -6.14 1.25
C LEU A 41 7.29 -5.22 1.45
N CYS A 42 6.79 -5.09 2.68
CA CYS A 42 5.72 -4.15 3.00
C CYS A 42 6.15 -2.72 2.74
N GLU A 43 7.33 -2.31 3.21
CA GLU A 43 7.88 -0.99 2.96
C GLU A 43 7.96 -0.71 1.46
N TRP A 44 8.60 -1.61 0.69
CA TRP A 44 8.69 -1.46 -0.75
C TRP A 44 7.31 -1.34 -1.39
N GLN A 45 6.35 -2.19 -1.02
CA GLN A 45 5.01 -2.19 -1.60
C GLN A 45 4.23 -0.92 -1.25
N VAL A 46 4.34 -0.42 -0.01
CA VAL A 46 3.72 0.84 0.41
C VAL A 46 4.33 2.02 -0.34
N MET A 47 5.67 2.12 -0.41
CA MET A 47 6.33 3.21 -1.15
C MET A 47 5.98 3.17 -2.63
N ARG A 48 5.97 1.97 -3.21
CA ARG A 48 5.57 1.75 -4.59
C ARG A 48 4.14 2.18 -4.88
N GLY A 49 3.19 1.77 -4.05
CA GLY A 49 1.79 2.11 -4.28
C GLY A 49 1.48 3.58 -4.00
N ILE A 50 2.11 4.22 -3.00
CA ILE A 50 2.01 5.68 -2.82
C ILE A 50 2.62 6.42 -4.01
N ALA A 51 3.77 5.99 -4.52
CA ALA A 51 4.38 6.59 -5.70
C ALA A 51 3.50 6.39 -6.96
N TYR A 52 2.86 5.23 -7.11
CA TYR A 52 1.90 4.98 -8.18
C TYR A 52 0.71 5.93 -8.09
N VAL A 53 0.09 6.06 -6.91
CA VAL A 53 -1.01 6.99 -6.69
C VAL A 53 -0.59 8.45 -6.91
N THR A 54 0.62 8.82 -6.52
CA THR A 54 1.18 10.14 -6.80
C THR A 54 1.27 10.40 -8.31
N ALA A 55 1.72 9.41 -9.07
CA ALA A 55 1.75 9.50 -10.53
C ALA A 55 0.35 9.56 -11.15
N LEU A 56 -0.63 8.83 -10.58
CA LEU A 56 -2.05 8.93 -10.98
C LEU A 56 -2.60 10.34 -10.73
N ALA A 57 -2.34 10.90 -9.54
CA ALA A 57 -2.79 12.23 -9.17
C ALA A 57 -2.19 13.32 -10.08
N ASN A 58 -0.93 13.16 -10.49
CA ASN A 58 -0.24 14.10 -11.38
C ASN A 58 -0.48 13.85 -12.87
N ALA A 59 -1.25 12.81 -13.23
CA ALA A 59 -1.45 12.37 -14.62
C ALA A 59 -0.14 12.16 -15.40
N ALA A 60 0.94 11.83 -14.72
CA ALA A 60 2.27 11.74 -15.30
C ALA A 60 3.16 10.81 -14.47
N ALA A 61 3.96 10.02 -15.16
CA ALA A 61 5.00 9.19 -14.56
C ALA A 61 6.28 9.30 -15.38
N PRO A 62 7.39 9.77 -14.81
CA PRO A 62 8.68 9.69 -15.47
C PRO A 62 9.00 8.23 -15.86
N ILE A 63 9.67 8.01 -16.99
CA ILE A 63 10.02 6.66 -17.48
C ILE A 63 10.79 5.85 -16.42
N HIS A 64 11.67 6.50 -15.66
CA HIS A 64 12.40 5.84 -14.58
C HIS A 64 11.47 5.36 -13.45
N LEU A 65 10.41 6.11 -13.14
CA LEU A 65 9.41 5.72 -12.15
C LEU A 65 8.60 4.53 -12.64
N ILE A 66 8.21 4.48 -13.92
CA ILE A 66 7.53 3.31 -14.52
C ILE A 66 8.35 2.03 -14.36
N ARG A 67 9.67 2.12 -14.55
CA ARG A 67 10.59 0.99 -14.34
C ARG A 67 10.67 0.59 -12.87
N ASP A 68 10.76 1.55 -11.96
CA ASP A 68 10.83 1.26 -10.53
C ASP A 68 9.48 0.70 -10.00
N LEU A 69 8.35 1.17 -10.53
CA LEU A 69 7.01 0.66 -10.23
C LEU A 69 6.76 -0.75 -10.76
N SER A 70 7.53 -1.25 -11.72
CA SER A 70 7.42 -2.63 -12.21
C SER A 70 8.42 -3.58 -11.56
N ALA A 71 9.40 -3.06 -10.81
CA ALA A 71 10.43 -3.87 -10.18
C ALA A 71 9.96 -4.46 -8.84
N CYS A 72 9.95 -5.79 -8.72
CA CYS A 72 9.70 -6.50 -7.46
C CYS A 72 11.02 -7.02 -6.87
N PRO A 73 11.43 -6.61 -5.66
CA PRO A 73 12.63 -7.13 -5.02
C PRO A 73 12.44 -8.59 -4.63
N ARG A 74 13.39 -9.44 -5.00
CA ARG A 74 13.40 -10.84 -4.54
C ARG A 74 13.81 -10.89 -3.05
N PRO A 75 13.29 -11.84 -2.26
CA PRO A 75 13.70 -12.03 -0.87
C PRO A 75 15.21 -12.11 -0.65
N GLN A 76 15.96 -12.67 -1.60
CA GLN A 76 17.43 -12.73 -1.55
C GLN A 76 18.07 -11.34 -1.66
N ALA A 77 17.64 -10.53 -2.63
CA ALA A 77 18.11 -9.15 -2.79
C ALA A 77 17.78 -8.26 -1.57
N ILE A 78 16.70 -8.59 -0.86
CA ILE A 78 16.36 -7.92 0.39
C ILE A 78 17.39 -8.22 1.48
N ARG A 79 17.71 -9.51 1.66
CA ARG A 79 18.72 -9.95 2.64
C ARG A 79 20.11 -9.39 2.36
N GLU A 80 20.43 -9.18 1.08
CA GLU A 80 21.71 -8.61 0.62
C GLU A 80 21.73 -7.07 0.66
N GLY A 81 20.61 -6.41 1.01
CA GLY A 81 20.51 -4.95 1.09
C GLY A 81 20.35 -4.22 -0.26
N ALA A 82 20.36 -4.95 -1.38
CA ALA A 82 20.26 -4.39 -2.73
C ALA A 82 18.90 -3.73 -3.05
N HIS A 83 17.86 -4.03 -2.26
CA HIS A 83 16.53 -3.40 -2.39
C HIS A 83 16.49 -1.93 -1.92
N SER A 84 17.46 -1.50 -1.11
CA SER A 84 17.45 -0.18 -0.46
C SER A 84 17.45 0.99 -1.45
N GLU A 85 18.20 0.90 -2.54
CA GLU A 85 18.23 1.95 -3.57
C GLU A 85 16.88 2.09 -4.30
N LEU A 86 16.23 0.97 -4.62
CA LEU A 86 14.91 0.96 -5.24
C LEU A 86 13.88 1.58 -4.30
N VAL A 87 13.87 1.16 -3.03
CA VAL A 87 12.97 1.72 -2.01
C VAL A 87 13.21 3.22 -1.83
N CYS A 88 14.46 3.67 -1.83
CA CYS A 88 14.79 5.10 -1.73
C CYS A 88 14.21 5.91 -2.89
N ARG A 89 14.34 5.44 -4.14
CA ARG A 89 13.76 6.13 -5.31
C ARG A 89 12.24 6.19 -5.26
N LEU A 90 11.60 5.08 -4.89
CA LEU A 90 10.14 5.03 -4.72
C LEU A 90 9.67 5.94 -3.57
N ARG A 91 10.39 5.95 -2.45
CA ARG A 91 10.10 6.83 -1.32
C ARG A 91 10.21 8.31 -1.71
N ASN A 92 11.21 8.69 -2.50
CA ASN A 92 11.34 10.06 -2.99
C ASN A 92 10.15 10.47 -3.89
N ALA A 93 9.69 9.56 -4.75
CA ALA A 93 8.48 9.80 -5.54
C ALA A 93 7.22 9.89 -4.65
N ALA A 94 7.11 9.03 -3.64
CA ALA A 94 6.00 9.00 -2.70
C ALA A 94 5.88 10.28 -1.84
N HIS A 95 7.00 10.95 -1.52
CA HIS A 95 6.96 12.24 -0.81
C HIS A 95 6.26 13.35 -1.60
N GLY A 96 6.09 13.20 -2.91
CA GLY A 96 5.31 14.12 -3.75
C GLY A 96 3.79 13.89 -3.68
N ALA A 97 3.30 12.93 -2.90
CA ALA A 97 1.88 12.61 -2.81
C ALA A 97 1.07 13.77 -2.20
N PRO A 98 -0.13 14.06 -2.73
CA PRO A 98 -1.06 14.98 -2.08
C PRO A 98 -1.37 14.55 -0.64
N VAL A 99 -1.40 15.49 0.29
CA VAL A 99 -1.61 15.22 1.73
C VAL A 99 -2.94 14.49 1.98
N ASP A 100 -4.01 14.81 1.26
CA ASP A 100 -5.30 14.15 1.43
C ASP A 100 -5.27 12.67 1.04
N VAL A 101 -4.46 12.32 0.02
CA VAL A 101 -4.23 10.92 -0.37
C VAL A 101 -3.51 10.18 0.77
N LEU A 102 -2.43 10.77 1.29
CA LEU A 102 -1.65 10.19 2.39
C LEU A 102 -2.50 10.01 3.64
N ASN A 103 -3.28 11.03 4.00
CA ASN A 103 -4.21 11.01 5.12
C ASN A 103 -5.21 9.85 4.99
N GLU A 104 -5.76 9.63 3.80
CA GLU A 104 -6.73 8.56 3.58
C GLU A 104 -6.09 7.16 3.67
N ILE A 105 -4.92 6.98 3.06
CA ILE A 105 -4.15 5.74 3.16
C ILE A 105 -3.83 5.42 4.64
N LEU A 106 -3.40 6.42 5.42
CA LEU A 106 -3.06 6.24 6.83
C LEU A 106 -4.30 5.94 7.70
N ARG A 107 -5.43 6.62 7.47
CA ARG A 107 -6.68 6.33 8.18
C ARG A 107 -7.24 4.96 7.85
N THR A 108 -7.20 4.55 6.58
CA THR A 108 -7.61 3.21 6.18
C THR A 108 -6.67 2.16 6.80
N SER A 109 -5.37 2.42 6.89
CA SER A 109 -4.43 1.55 7.61
C SER A 109 -4.79 1.43 9.10
N ALA A 110 -5.10 2.54 9.79
CA ALA A 110 -5.54 2.53 11.20
C ALA A 110 -6.86 1.78 11.41
N ARG A 111 -7.79 1.87 10.45
CA ARG A 111 -9.02 1.08 10.46
C ARG A 111 -8.72 -0.42 10.38
N LEU A 112 -7.81 -0.83 9.49
CA LEU A 112 -7.43 -2.25 9.35
C LEU A 112 -6.74 -2.76 10.61
N LEU A 113 -5.92 -1.93 11.27
CA LEU A 113 -5.31 -2.26 12.57
C LEU A 113 -6.34 -2.44 13.69
N SER A 114 -7.37 -1.59 13.73
CA SER A 114 -8.39 -1.61 14.80
C SER A 114 -9.53 -2.61 14.58
N GLY A 115 -9.75 -3.07 13.34
CA GLY A 115 -10.72 -4.10 13.04
C GLY A 115 -10.21 -5.46 13.50
N ALA A 116 -10.82 -6.04 14.54
CA ALA A 116 -10.80 -7.43 15.01
C ALA A 116 -10.22 -8.55 14.09
N PRO A 117 -9.87 -9.75 14.62
CA PRO A 117 -9.21 -10.86 13.91
C PRO A 117 -9.80 -11.30 12.56
N TYR A 118 -11.06 -11.00 12.25
CA TYR A 118 -11.65 -11.30 10.94
C TYR A 118 -11.17 -10.37 9.81
N SER A 119 -10.78 -9.13 10.13
CA SER A 119 -10.18 -8.21 9.15
C SER A 119 -8.82 -8.74 8.69
N VAL A 120 -8.07 -9.40 9.60
CA VAL A 120 -6.75 -9.98 9.33
C VAL A 120 -6.84 -11.03 8.22
N PHE A 121 -7.82 -11.94 8.29
CA PHE A 121 -8.02 -12.95 7.26
C PHE A 121 -8.48 -12.35 5.93
N ALA A 122 -9.36 -11.33 5.97
CA ALA A 122 -9.81 -10.65 4.76
C ALA A 122 -8.68 -9.85 4.07
N VAL A 123 -7.83 -9.19 4.87
CA VAL A 123 -6.66 -8.47 4.38
C VAL A 123 -5.60 -9.41 3.86
N ALA A 124 -5.27 -10.46 4.61
CA ALA A 124 -4.32 -11.48 4.17
C ALA A 124 -4.81 -12.22 2.91
N ALA A 125 -6.11 -12.49 2.81
CA ALA A 125 -6.72 -13.04 1.61
C ALA A 125 -6.71 -12.05 0.45
N GLY A 126 -6.97 -10.76 0.67
CA GLY A 126 -6.86 -9.72 -0.36
C GLY A 126 -5.45 -9.60 -0.91
N LEU A 127 -4.45 -9.44 -0.02
CA LEU A 127 -3.03 -9.39 -0.37
C LEU A 127 -2.55 -10.65 -1.11
N ALA A 128 -3.13 -11.82 -0.79
CA ALA A 128 -2.80 -13.08 -1.45
C ALA A 128 -3.56 -13.30 -2.77
N ALA A 129 -4.83 -12.88 -2.86
CA ALA A 129 -5.67 -12.98 -4.06
C ALA A 129 -5.18 -12.04 -5.16
N ASP A 130 -4.63 -10.89 -4.78
CA ASP A 130 -3.97 -9.95 -5.67
C ASP A 130 -2.72 -10.56 -6.33
N SER A 131 -2.30 -11.79 -6.00
CA SER A 131 -1.04 -12.40 -6.46
C SER A 131 -1.15 -13.36 -7.67
N GLY A 132 -2.32 -13.53 -8.30
CA GLY A 132 -2.46 -14.38 -9.50
C GLY A 132 -2.73 -15.88 -9.24
N PRO A 133 -2.78 -16.73 -10.29
CA PRO A 133 -3.94 -17.58 -10.60
C PRO A 133 -4.04 -18.94 -9.89
N GLU A 134 -3.07 -19.34 -9.07
CA GLU A 134 -3.18 -20.61 -8.35
C GLU A 134 -3.89 -20.42 -7.00
N LEU A 135 -5.18 -20.75 -6.96
CA LEU A 135 -6.02 -20.71 -5.76
C LEU A 135 -5.34 -21.33 -4.53
N ARG A 136 -4.60 -22.43 -4.72
CA ARG A 136 -3.85 -23.10 -3.66
C ARG A 136 -2.72 -22.23 -3.10
N GLU A 137 -1.94 -21.60 -3.97
CA GLU A 137 -0.86 -20.73 -3.55
C GLU A 137 -1.39 -19.47 -2.85
N GLY A 138 -2.49 -18.91 -3.34
CA GLY A 138 -3.21 -17.82 -2.66
C GLY A 138 -3.69 -18.19 -1.26
N ILE A 139 -4.26 -19.40 -1.09
CA ILE A 139 -4.65 -19.91 0.23
C ILE A 139 -3.44 -20.09 1.15
N GLU A 140 -2.35 -20.68 0.65
CA GLU A 140 -1.12 -20.89 1.43
C GLU A 140 -0.49 -19.55 1.88
N ARG A 141 -0.47 -18.54 0.99
CA ARG A 141 -0.01 -17.19 1.30
C ARG A 141 -0.91 -16.46 2.30
N SER A 142 -2.22 -16.52 2.10
CA SER A 142 -3.19 -15.91 3.03
C SER A 142 -3.07 -16.50 4.43
N ALA A 143 -2.92 -17.83 4.53
CA ALA A 143 -2.69 -18.50 5.81
C ALA A 143 -1.36 -18.04 6.44
N ALA A 144 -0.28 -17.97 5.67
CA ALA A 144 1.02 -17.49 6.16
C ALA A 144 0.97 -16.05 6.67
N LEU A 145 0.38 -15.13 5.91
CA LEU A 145 0.22 -13.72 6.29
C LEU A 145 -0.67 -13.56 7.53
N SER A 146 -1.76 -14.34 7.63
CA SER A 146 -2.65 -14.33 8.81
C SER A 146 -1.92 -14.80 10.08
N VAL A 147 -1.05 -15.81 9.96
CA VAL A 147 -0.21 -16.27 11.08
C VAL A 147 0.79 -15.19 11.49
N GLN A 148 1.47 -14.53 10.54
CA GLN A 148 2.43 -13.47 10.88
C GLN A 148 1.75 -12.27 11.52
N TRP A 149 0.61 -11.85 10.97
CA TRP A 149 -0.18 -10.75 11.52
C TRP A 149 -0.60 -11.05 12.97
N SER A 150 -1.11 -12.25 13.25
CA SER A 150 -1.54 -12.60 14.61
C SER A 150 -0.38 -12.83 15.60
N ALA A 151 0.80 -13.25 15.12
CA ALA A 151 1.94 -13.59 15.96
C ALA A 151 2.93 -12.44 16.23
N THR A 152 2.89 -11.34 15.46
CA THR A 152 3.91 -10.29 15.50
C THR A 152 3.28 -8.90 15.36
N PRO A 153 2.95 -8.22 16.46
CA PRO A 153 2.39 -6.86 16.44
C PRO A 153 3.18 -5.89 15.56
N GLU A 154 4.51 -6.03 15.53
CA GLU A 154 5.43 -5.16 14.80
C GLU A 154 5.19 -5.19 13.28
N ILE A 155 4.72 -6.32 12.72
CA ILE A 155 4.48 -6.43 11.27
C ILE A 155 3.03 -6.08 10.88
N GLN A 156 2.12 -5.97 11.86
CA GLN A 156 0.71 -5.67 11.60
C GLN A 156 0.54 -4.31 10.95
N ALA A 157 1.27 -3.31 11.42
CA ALA A 157 1.26 -1.95 10.87
C ALA A 157 1.75 -1.92 9.42
N SER A 158 2.85 -2.62 9.15
CA SER A 158 3.42 -2.73 7.81
C SER A 158 2.46 -3.43 6.82
N LEU A 159 1.84 -4.53 7.24
CA LEU A 159 0.86 -5.25 6.42
C LEU A 159 -0.45 -4.46 6.24
N SER A 160 -0.89 -3.70 7.25
CA SER A 160 -2.05 -2.82 7.18
C SER A 160 -1.85 -1.68 6.19
N ALA A 161 -0.66 -1.07 6.22
CA ALA A 161 -0.30 -0.03 5.28
C ALA A 161 -0.26 -0.59 3.84
N ALA A 162 0.36 -1.76 3.63
CA ALA A 162 0.41 -2.40 2.32
C ALA A 162 -1.00 -2.69 1.76
N ALA A 163 -1.89 -3.22 2.61
CA ALA A 163 -3.28 -3.48 2.24
C ALA A 163 -4.07 -2.21 1.94
N SER A 164 -3.88 -1.17 2.76
CA SER A 164 -4.53 0.13 2.56
C SER A 164 -4.18 0.74 1.21
N VAL A 165 -2.88 0.77 0.88
CA VAL A 165 -2.39 1.30 -0.40
C VAL A 165 -2.92 0.49 -1.59
N ASN A 166 -2.93 -0.84 -1.50
CA ASN A 166 -3.47 -1.72 -2.55
C ASN A 166 -4.97 -1.48 -2.78
N GLY A 167 -5.75 -1.42 -1.70
CA GLY A 167 -7.17 -1.14 -1.76
C GLY A 167 -7.46 0.23 -2.38
N PHE A 168 -6.67 1.24 -2.01
CA PHE A 168 -6.77 2.59 -2.57
C PHE A 168 -6.47 2.59 -4.08
N ALA A 169 -5.35 2.01 -4.50
CA ALA A 169 -4.95 1.94 -5.91
C ALA A 169 -5.96 1.15 -6.75
N GLY A 170 -6.51 0.05 -6.19
CA GLY A 170 -7.57 -0.74 -6.81
C GLY A 170 -8.86 0.05 -7.00
N ALA A 171 -9.34 0.71 -5.94
CA ALA A 171 -10.54 1.53 -5.98
C ALA A 171 -10.43 2.67 -7.01
N TRP A 172 -9.26 3.33 -7.10
CA TRP A 172 -9.01 4.38 -8.08
C TRP A 172 -9.04 3.86 -9.52
N VAL A 173 -8.46 2.69 -9.78
CA VAL A 173 -8.47 2.08 -11.11
C VAL A 173 -9.86 1.60 -11.51
N GLU A 174 -10.60 0.97 -10.61
CA GLU A 174 -12.00 0.56 -10.87
C GLU A 174 -12.89 1.78 -11.14
N TRP A 175 -12.73 2.84 -10.35
CA TRP A 175 -13.40 4.12 -10.63
C TRP A 175 -13.08 4.67 -12.03
N ALA A 176 -11.81 4.59 -12.46
CA ALA A 176 -11.41 5.09 -13.77
C ALA A 176 -12.01 4.30 -14.94
N LYS A 177 -12.26 2.99 -14.73
CA LYS A 177 -12.97 2.12 -15.68
C LYS A 177 -14.48 2.36 -15.72
N GLY A 178 -15.05 2.97 -14.67
CA GLY A 178 -16.49 3.28 -14.58
C GLY A 178 -16.98 4.23 -15.67
N ASP A 179 -18.29 4.45 -15.76
CA ASP A 179 -18.84 5.41 -16.73
C ASP A 179 -18.61 6.87 -16.30
N ALA A 180 -19.01 7.83 -17.15
CA ALA A 180 -18.82 9.25 -16.84
C ALA A 180 -19.61 9.71 -15.60
N ALA A 181 -20.76 9.08 -15.31
CA ALA A 181 -21.60 9.43 -14.16
C ALA A 181 -21.01 8.90 -12.86
N ASP A 182 -20.39 7.71 -12.88
CA ASP A 182 -19.63 7.17 -11.75
C ASP A 182 -18.33 7.93 -11.52
N ARG A 183 -17.68 8.38 -12.60
CA ARG A 183 -16.51 9.27 -12.48
C ARG A 183 -16.85 10.62 -11.88
N ALA A 184 -17.98 11.23 -12.24
CA ALA A 184 -18.41 12.53 -11.70
C ALA A 184 -18.63 12.51 -10.17
N LYS A 185 -18.88 11.34 -9.58
CA LYS A 185 -19.01 11.15 -8.12
C LYS A 185 -17.66 11.13 -7.39
N GLY A 186 -16.55 11.06 -8.13
CA GLY A 186 -15.20 10.92 -7.59
C GLY A 186 -14.98 9.57 -6.88
N VAL A 187 -13.76 9.32 -6.42
CA VAL A 187 -13.53 8.25 -5.43
C VAL A 187 -14.04 8.77 -4.10
N GLY A 188 -15.26 8.38 -3.74
CA GLY A 188 -15.89 8.71 -2.46
C GLY A 188 -15.25 7.94 -1.31
N ILE A 189 -14.08 8.38 -0.86
CA ILE A 189 -13.51 7.88 0.40
C ILE A 189 -13.97 8.83 1.50
N GLY A 190 -15.19 8.58 1.97
CA GLY A 190 -15.75 9.31 3.11
C GLY A 190 -17.26 9.17 3.22
N SER A 191 -17.72 8.19 4.01
CA SER A 191 -18.93 8.33 4.84
C SER A 191 -19.10 7.11 5.77
N HIS A 192 -18.24 6.98 6.77
CA HIS A 192 -18.50 6.35 8.08
C HIS A 192 -17.33 6.73 8.99
N PRO A 193 -17.55 6.95 10.31
CA PRO A 193 -16.84 7.97 11.09
C PRO A 193 -15.33 7.95 10.81
N ALA A 194 -14.77 9.13 10.52
CA ALA A 194 -13.36 9.26 10.19
C ALA A 194 -12.55 8.55 11.27
N HIS A 195 -11.92 7.44 10.92
CA HIS A 195 -10.99 6.79 11.83
C HIS A 195 -9.88 7.80 12.13
N ALA A 196 -9.51 7.88 13.42
CA ALA A 196 -8.37 8.70 13.81
C ALA A 196 -7.13 8.26 13.02
N LEU A 197 -6.21 9.20 12.83
CA LEU A 197 -4.87 8.84 12.37
C LEU A 197 -4.24 7.87 13.39
N PRO A 198 -3.42 6.91 12.93
CA PRO A 198 -2.70 6.03 13.83
C PRO A 198 -1.70 6.83 14.67
N ALA A 199 -1.40 6.37 15.89
CA ALA A 199 -0.33 6.97 16.67
C ALA A 199 1.03 6.69 16.01
N ALA A 200 2.03 7.55 16.22
CA ALA A 200 3.32 7.41 15.54
C ALA A 200 4.07 6.14 15.99
N GLU A 201 3.91 5.76 17.25
CA GLU A 201 4.43 4.53 17.84
C GLU A 201 3.82 3.26 17.24
N ASP A 202 2.57 3.33 16.74
CA ASP A 202 1.88 2.21 16.10
C ASP A 202 2.30 2.02 14.64
N LEU A 203 3.10 2.94 14.10
CA LEU A 203 3.60 2.88 12.73
C LEU A 203 5.05 2.42 12.67
N PRO A 204 5.43 1.68 11.60
CA PRO A 204 6.83 1.38 11.33
C PRO A 204 7.58 2.68 11.07
N GLU A 205 8.86 2.72 11.44
CA GLU A 205 9.69 3.93 11.38
C GLU A 205 9.71 4.57 9.99
N TRP A 206 9.71 3.74 8.94
CA TRP A 206 9.72 4.18 7.54
C TRP A 206 8.42 4.88 7.09
N LEU A 207 7.32 4.74 7.83
CA LEU A 207 6.03 5.37 7.51
C LEU A 207 5.77 6.65 8.32
N ARG A 208 6.45 6.83 9.46
CA ARG A 208 6.30 8.00 10.33
C ARG A 208 6.50 9.36 9.63
N PRO A 209 7.44 9.52 8.67
CA PRO A 209 7.58 10.79 7.96
C PRO A 209 6.32 11.23 7.21
N PHE A 210 5.54 10.28 6.68
CA PHE A 210 4.28 10.57 5.98
C PHE A 210 3.18 11.00 6.96
N LEU A 211 3.11 10.37 8.14
CA LEU A 211 2.21 10.80 9.21
C LEU A 211 2.54 12.23 9.66
N ALA A 212 3.83 12.53 9.87
CA ALA A 212 4.26 13.87 10.24
C ALA A 212 3.87 14.92 9.19
N ALA A 213 4.05 14.62 7.90
CA ALA A 213 3.64 15.51 6.81
C ALA A 213 2.12 15.80 6.86
N VAL A 214 1.29 14.79 7.08
CA VAL A 214 -0.17 14.96 7.21
C VAL A 214 -0.53 15.83 8.42
N LEU A 215 0.10 15.59 9.57
CA LEU A 215 -0.19 16.33 10.80
C LEU A 215 0.20 17.81 10.70
N VAL A 216 1.35 18.13 10.09
CA VAL A 216 1.80 19.52 9.89
C VAL A 216 0.81 20.28 9.02
N THR A 217 0.42 19.73 7.87
CA THR A 217 -0.53 20.41 6.97
C THR A 217 -1.92 20.59 7.58
N GLN A 218 -2.37 19.65 8.42
CA GLN A 218 -3.64 19.81 9.15
C GLN A 218 -3.59 20.91 10.20
N ALA A 219 -2.45 21.09 10.88
CA ALA A 219 -2.25 22.16 11.85
C ALA A 219 -2.21 23.56 11.20
N ASP A 220 -1.67 23.67 9.98
CA ASP A 220 -1.66 24.93 9.22
C ASP A 220 -3.05 25.32 8.65
N SER A 221 -4.01 24.38 8.68
CA SER A 221 -5.36 24.56 8.14
C SER A 221 -6.41 24.90 9.22
N THR A 222 -6.02 24.96 10.48
CA THR A 222 -6.85 25.29 11.66
C THR A 222 -6.50 26.65 12.23
#